data_AF-A0A961B3U3-F1
#
_entry.id   AF-A0A961B3U3-F1
#
_cell.length_a   1.000
_cell.length_b   1.000
_cell.length_c   1.000
_cell.angle_alpha   90.00
_cell.angle_beta   90.00
_cell.angle_gamma   90.00
#
_symmetry.space_group_name_H-M   'P 1'
#
loop_
_entity.id
_entity.type
_entity.pdbx_description
1 polymer ?
#
loop_
_entity_poly.entity_id
_entity_poly.type
_entity_poly.pdbx_seq_one_letter_code
_entity_poly.pdbx_strand_id
1 'polypeptide(L)' 'MPSEIPPDGLLAGDDGRARCFWGADSPDYRAYHDHEWGHPVTDDFRLFEKICLEGFQSGLSWLT' A
#
# COMPACT_ATOMS: atom_id res chain seq x y z
N MET A 1 -17.06 -2.27 -6.85
CA MET A 1 -16.10 -1.15 -6.81
C MET A 1 -16.73 -0.07 -5.95
N PRO A 2 -16.15 0.30 -4.79
CA PRO A 2 -16.75 1.32 -3.93
C PRO A 2 -16.83 2.62 -4.71
N SER A 3 -18.00 3.23 -4.71
CA SER A 3 -18.38 4.35 -5.59
C SER A 3 -17.87 5.72 -5.15
N GLU A 4 -16.87 5.80 -4.26
CA GLU A 4 -16.44 7.07 -3.66
C GLU A 4 -14.92 7.18 -3.50
N ILE A 5 -14.14 6.67 -4.46
CA ILE A 5 -12.73 7.08 -4.54
C ILE A 5 -12.72 8.51 -5.11
N PRO A 6 -12.17 9.51 -4.39
CA PRO A 6 -12.12 10.88 -4.89
C PRO A 6 -11.29 10.97 -6.18
N PRO A 7 -11.47 12.03 -7.01
CA PRO A 7 -10.77 12.14 -8.29
C PRO A 7 -9.24 12.20 -8.16
N ASP A 8 -8.74 12.64 -7.02
CA ASP A 8 -7.31 12.68 -6.68
C ASP A 8 -6.79 11.34 -6.11
N GLY A 9 -7.69 10.37 -5.87
CA GLY A 9 -7.35 9.07 -5.31
C GLY A 9 -6.97 9.09 -3.83
N LEU A 10 -7.24 10.19 -3.12
CA LEU A 10 -6.83 10.37 -1.73
C LEU A 10 -8.03 10.25 -0.77
N LEU A 11 -7.83 9.57 0.36
CA LEU A 11 -8.77 9.48 1.46
C LEU A 11 -8.16 10.09 2.73
N ALA A 12 -8.97 10.82 3.50
CA ALA A 12 -8.56 11.32 4.81
C ALA A 12 -8.72 10.21 5.85
N GLY A 13 -7.63 9.85 6.52
CA GLY A 13 -7.63 8.93 7.64
C GLY A 13 -8.24 9.52 8.91
N ASP A 14 -8.53 8.66 9.88
CA ASP A 14 -8.98 9.02 11.25
C ASP A 14 -7.99 9.93 12.00
N ASP A 15 -6.71 9.87 11.64
CA ASP A 15 -5.61 10.68 12.14
C ASP A 15 -5.44 12.01 11.40
N GLY A 16 -6.37 12.33 10.48
CA GLY A 16 -6.38 13.57 9.71
C GLY A 16 -5.33 13.62 8.57
N ARG A 17 -4.62 12.52 8.29
CA ARG A 17 -3.65 12.45 7.19
C ARG A 17 -4.32 11.95 5.91
N ALA A 18 -4.03 12.59 4.78
CA ALA A 18 -4.43 12.11 3.47
C ALA A 18 -3.52 10.95 3.02
N ARG A 19 -4.12 9.84 2.56
CA ARG A 19 -3.43 8.67 2.02
C ARG A 19 -4.06 8.23 0.71
N CYS A 20 -3.33 7.44 -0.08
CA CYS A 20 -3.93 6.74 -1.20
C CYS A 20 -5.14 5.92 -0.74
N PHE A 21 -6.17 5.82 -1.57
CA PHE A 21 -7.44 5.17 -1.20
C PHE A 21 -7.27 3.75 -0.64
N TRP A 22 -6.28 2.99 -1.11
CA TRP A 22 -5.99 1.63 -0.64
C TRP A 22 -5.15 1.63 0.65
N GLY A 23 -4.35 2.67 0.89
CA GLY A 23 -3.53 2.81 2.09
C GLY A 23 -4.32 3.26 3.31
N ALA A 24 -5.60 3.64 3.15
CA ALA A 24 -6.48 4.04 4.23
C ALA A 24 -7.43 2.91 4.71
N ASP A 25 -7.35 1.71 4.12
CA ASP A 25 -8.34 0.63 4.29
C ASP A 25 -8.22 -0.11 5.64
N SER A 26 -7.10 -0.80 5.88
CA SER A 26 -6.85 -1.56 7.12
C SER A 26 -5.63 -1.04 7.89
N PRO A 27 -5.50 -1.30 9.21
CA PRO A 27 -4.31 -0.91 9.98
C PRO A 27 -3.00 -1.44 9.38
N ASP A 28 -3.02 -2.65 8.84
CA ASP A 28 -1.84 -3.28 8.23
C ASP A 28 -1.48 -2.60 6.90
N TYR A 29 -2.47 -2.30 6.05
CA TYR A 29 -2.24 -1.53 4.83
C TYR A 29 -1.77 -0.11 5.13
N ARG A 30 -2.30 0.53 6.18
CA ARG A 30 -1.85 1.85 6.63
C ARG A 30 -0.39 1.84 7.03
N ALA A 31 0.03 0.87 7.85
CA ALA A 31 1.42 0.74 8.28
C ALA A 31 2.36 0.51 7.08
N TYR A 32 1.98 -0.40 6.18
CA TYR A 32 2.75 -0.70 4.97
C TYR A 32 2.84 0.52 4.04
N HIS A 33 1.72 1.19 3.79
CA HIS A 33 1.66 2.40 2.96
C HIS A 33 2.57 3.51 3.52
N ASP A 34 2.49 3.76 4.82
CA ASP A 34 3.19 4.90 5.45
C ASP A 34 4.70 4.66 5.59
N HIS A 35 5.12 3.41 5.81
CA HIS A 35 6.50 3.10 6.20
C HIS A 35 7.31 2.35 5.14
N GLU A 36 6.67 1.72 4.16
CA GLU A 36 7.37 0.85 3.21
C GLU A 36 7.08 1.17 1.75
N TRP A 37 5.84 1.50 1.42
CA TRP A 37 5.45 1.71 0.03
C TRP A 37 6.01 3.02 -0.53
N GLY A 38 6.69 2.95 -1.66
CA GLY A 38 7.32 4.11 -2.31
C GLY A 38 8.57 4.66 -1.60
N HIS A 39 8.99 4.06 -0.47
CA HIS A 39 10.25 4.41 0.18
C HIS A 39 11.44 3.81 -0.59
N PRO A 40 12.51 4.58 -0.85
CA PRO A 40 13.68 4.06 -1.56
C PRO A 40 14.33 2.89 -0.81
N VAL A 41 14.58 1.79 -1.52
CA VAL A 41 15.32 0.63 -1.01
C VAL A 41 16.50 0.35 -1.94
N THR A 42 17.69 0.25 -1.37
CA THR A 42 18.94 -0.03 -2.11
C THR A 42 19.63 -1.30 -1.64
N ASP A 43 19.06 -2.02 -0.66
CA ASP A 43 19.58 -3.30 -0.19
C ASP A 43 19.10 -4.43 -1.10
N ASP A 44 20.05 -5.19 -1.65
CA ASP A 44 19.77 -6.23 -2.66
C ASP A 44 18.86 -7.35 -2.13
N PHE A 45 19.01 -7.75 -0.86
CA PHE A 45 18.17 -8.79 -0.28
C PHE A 45 16.73 -8.31 -0.08
N ARG A 46 16.54 -7.07 0.39
CA ARG A 46 15.23 -6.43 0.52
C ARG A 46 14.57 -6.21 -0.84
N LEU A 47 15.36 -5.85 -1.87
CA LEU A 47 14.85 -5.73 -3.23
C LEU A 47 14.41 -7.10 -3.78
N PHE A 48 15.20 -8.14 -3.56
CA PHE A 48 14.85 -9.52 -3.94
C PHE A 48 13.58 -10.00 -3.22
N GLU A 49 13.46 -9.73 -1.92
CA GLU A 49 12.26 -10.02 -1.13
C GLU A 49 11.03 -9.35 -1.74
N LYS A 50 11.10 -8.04 -2.00
CA LYS A 50 9.99 -7.27 -2.58
C LYS A 50 9.57 -7.81 -3.95
N ILE A 51 10.51 -8.05 -4.88
CA ILE A 51 10.15 -8.55 -6.21
C ILE A 51 9.53 -9.95 -6.17
N CYS A 52 9.96 -10.81 -5.24
CA CYS A 52 9.34 -12.11 -5.05
C CYS A 52 7.89 -11.99 -4.55
N LEU A 53 7.64 -11.13 -3.56
CA LEU A 53 6.30 -10.89 -3.01
C LEU A 53 5.33 -10.35 -4.07
N GLU A 54 5.76 -9.44 -4.94
CA GLU A 54 4.98 -8.97 -6.09
C GLU A 54 4.58 -10.12 -7.02
N GLY A 55 5.48 -11.10 -7.25
CA GLY A 55 5.17 -12.29 -8.03
C GLY A 55 4.08 -13.17 -7.39
N PHE A 56 4.15 -13.39 -6.08
CA PHE A 56 3.17 -14.18 -5.33
C PHE A 56 1.77 -13.54 -5.30
N GLN A 57 1.67 -12.23 -5.52
CA GLN A 57 0.39 -11.51 -5.56
C GLN A 57 -0.40 -11.74 -6.86
N SER A 58 0.14 -12.46 -7.86
CA SER A 58 -0.53 -12.72 -9.14
C SER A 58 -1.90 -13.41 -8.97
N GLY A 59 -2.98 -12.63 -9.09
CA GLY A 59 -4.36 -13.10 -8.95
C GLY A 59 -4.93 -13.05 -7.53
N LEU A 60 -4.21 -12.44 -6.58
CA LEU A 60 -4.62 -12.27 -5.18
C LEU A 60 -4.67 -10.77 -4.80
N SER A 61 -5.16 -10.47 -3.60
CA SER A 61 -4.97 -9.15 -2.99
C SER A 61 -3.66 -9.09 -2.21
N TRP A 62 -3.08 -7.91 -2.01
CA TRP A 62 -1.76 -7.77 -1.34
C TRP A 62 -1.76 -8.19 0.15
N LEU A 63 -2.91 -8.21 0.80
CA LEU A 63 -3.06 -8.65 2.20
C LEU A 63 -3.33 -10.15 2.33
N THR A 64 -3.46 -10.89 1.22
CA THR A 64 -3.68 -12.34 1.25
C THR A 64 -2.39 -13.08 1.56
#